data_AF-A0A958QHD9-F1
#
_entry.id   AF-A0A958QHD9-F1
#
_cell.length_a   1.000
_cell.length_b   1.000
_cell.length_c   1.000
_cell.angle_alpha   90.00
_cell.angle_beta   90.00
_cell.angle_gamma   90.00
#
_symmetry.space_group_name_H-M   'P 1'
#
loop_
_entity.id
_entity.type
_entity.pdbx_description
1 polymer ?
#
loop_
_entity_poly.entity_id
_entity_poly.type
_entity_poly.pdbx_seq_one_letter_code
_entity_poly.pdbx_strand_id
1 'polypeptide(L)'
;MSVKQITHSWFFVFAVGVIAACGLFLAIRIGGTDKTFPPLPMGAYFGSMAGVLREDNGSTTLYIERIANTNALLVVVFSDGWKPQVVPMERRYDDIEDPDKTLTEDVALSPIQLQKELVKYELTGVKTFDGFRGEVSGSDGSRGTWFVQPARADVLNQNASVLKERMPDLQEWLVVRTQFVEAQQTRDTLTEQLSSLRSKHNKLKTFVDDKDNLKKRAREKQEALQKQLNELKEKRDSSINEVKRLVSELDLLRRITKRGKAVDLARRLTAREEKWYRANWKAAEDASGLEEALSSSSTINLAQLDAQYKTARKRRSLLLEAEAEQRRIAELHDRLRRSDDTSAETSERPGPHAQGERKSIWNRLWGRIK
;
A
#
# COMPACT_ATOMS: atom_id res chain seq x y z
N MET A 1 -88.31 14.91 -11.62
CA MET A 1 -87.26 14.06 -11.00
C MET A 1 -86.57 14.86 -9.93
N SER A 2 -86.64 14.39 -8.68
CA SER A 2 -86.23 15.16 -7.49
C SER A 2 -84.71 15.13 -7.35
N VAL A 3 -84.09 16.31 -7.19
CA VAL A 3 -82.65 16.50 -6.97
C VAL A 3 -82.13 15.68 -5.78
N LYS A 4 -83.00 15.32 -4.83
CA LYS A 4 -82.67 14.45 -3.68
C LYS A 4 -82.38 12.98 -4.06
N GLN A 5 -82.87 12.48 -5.19
CA GLN A 5 -82.56 11.10 -5.62
C GLN A 5 -81.17 10.96 -6.26
N ILE A 6 -80.63 12.05 -6.83
CA ILE A 6 -79.32 12.00 -7.51
C ILE A 6 -78.18 12.03 -6.48
N THR A 7 -78.32 12.80 -5.38
CA THR A 7 -77.27 12.90 -4.36
C THR A 7 -77.07 11.61 -3.55
N HIS A 8 -78.13 10.84 -3.31
CA HIS A 8 -78.01 9.55 -2.62
C HIS A 8 -77.33 8.48 -3.48
N SER A 9 -77.51 8.51 -4.80
CA SER A 9 -76.85 7.56 -5.70
C SER A 9 -75.33 7.77 -5.73
N TRP A 10 -74.88 9.03 -5.75
CA TRP A 10 -73.44 9.35 -5.77
C TRP A 10 -72.74 8.99 -4.46
N PHE A 11 -73.39 9.19 -3.31
CA PHE A 11 -72.84 8.76 -2.02
C PHE A 11 -72.68 7.24 -1.92
N PHE A 12 -73.63 6.48 -2.47
CA PHE A 12 -73.55 5.01 -2.45
C PHE A 12 -72.41 4.50 -3.34
N VAL A 13 -72.24 5.07 -4.54
CA VAL A 13 -71.13 4.71 -5.44
C VAL A 13 -69.77 5.07 -4.82
N PHE A 14 -69.66 6.22 -4.14
CA PHE A 14 -68.41 6.62 -3.49
C PHE A 14 -68.09 5.76 -2.27
N ALA A 15 -69.08 5.43 -1.43
CA ALA A 15 -68.88 4.57 -0.28
C ALA A 15 -68.49 3.13 -0.68
N VAL A 16 -69.14 2.58 -1.70
CA VAL A 16 -68.79 1.26 -2.25
C VAL A 16 -67.39 1.30 -2.89
N GLY A 17 -67.02 2.38 -3.58
CA GLY A 17 -65.68 2.59 -4.11
C GLY A 17 -64.59 2.65 -3.03
N VAL A 18 -64.85 3.34 -1.91
CA VAL A 18 -63.92 3.41 -0.77
C VAL A 18 -63.81 2.08 -0.04
N ILE A 19 -64.92 1.36 0.15
CA ILE A 19 -64.91 0.02 0.77
C ILE A 19 -64.20 -0.98 -0.14
N ALA A 20 -64.42 -0.93 -1.45
CA ALA A 20 -63.71 -1.77 -2.42
C ALA A 20 -62.21 -1.43 -2.47
N ALA A 21 -61.84 -0.15 -2.40
CA ALA A 21 -60.44 0.28 -2.34
C ALA A 21 -59.76 -0.11 -1.02
N CYS A 22 -60.44 0.02 0.13
CA CYS A 22 -59.96 -0.47 1.42
C CYS A 22 -59.87 -2.00 1.46
N GLY A 23 -60.84 -2.70 0.87
CA GLY A 23 -60.84 -4.16 0.74
C GLY A 23 -59.71 -4.64 -0.16
N LEU A 24 -59.44 -3.97 -1.28
CA LEU A 24 -58.31 -4.25 -2.17
C LEU A 24 -56.97 -3.92 -1.48
N PHE A 25 -56.89 -2.82 -0.74
CA PHE A 25 -55.69 -2.43 0.02
C PHE A 25 -55.39 -3.39 1.18
N LEU A 26 -56.43 -3.89 1.85
CA LEU A 26 -56.32 -4.94 2.87
C LEU A 26 -56.01 -6.31 2.24
N ALA A 27 -56.60 -6.66 1.10
CA ALA A 27 -56.32 -7.91 0.38
C ALA A 27 -54.89 -7.94 -0.19
N ILE A 28 -54.34 -6.81 -0.65
CA ILE A 28 -52.94 -6.69 -1.06
C ILE A 28 -51.98 -6.76 0.16
N ARG A 29 -52.44 -6.38 1.36
CA ARG A 29 -51.65 -6.55 2.60
C ARG A 29 -51.74 -7.94 3.23
N ILE A 30 -52.82 -8.69 2.97
CA ILE A 30 -53.11 -9.99 3.61
C ILE A 30 -52.88 -11.15 2.63
N GLY A 31 -52.72 -10.87 1.33
CA GLY A 31 -52.45 -11.85 0.29
C GLY A 31 -51.08 -12.49 0.46
N GLY A 32 -51.05 -13.66 1.10
CA GLY A 32 -50.05 -14.70 0.96
C GLY A 32 -48.62 -14.22 1.06
N THR A 33 -48.13 -14.02 2.28
CA THR A 33 -46.68 -14.09 2.52
C THR A 33 -46.24 -15.49 2.13
N ASP A 34 -45.65 -15.62 0.94
CA ASP A 34 -44.76 -16.72 0.69
C ASP A 34 -43.83 -16.83 1.90
N LYS A 35 -43.68 -18.05 2.42
CA LYS A 35 -42.86 -18.38 3.59
C LYS A 35 -41.39 -18.18 3.23
N THR A 36 -40.99 -16.94 3.03
CA THR A 36 -39.67 -16.56 2.55
C THR A 36 -39.18 -15.38 3.35
N PHE A 37 -37.86 -15.28 3.43
CA PHE A 37 -37.20 -14.13 4.01
C PHE A 37 -36.77 -13.20 2.88
N PRO A 38 -36.94 -11.86 3.02
CA PRO A 38 -36.59 -10.95 1.94
C PRO A 38 -35.07 -10.92 1.74
N PRO A 39 -34.57 -10.87 0.49
CA PRO A 39 -33.16 -10.70 0.23
C PRO A 39 -32.67 -9.37 0.80
N LEU A 40 -31.84 -9.43 1.83
CA LEU A 40 -31.21 -8.24 2.42
C LEU A 40 -29.98 -7.85 1.57
N PRO A 41 -29.90 -6.60 1.10
CA PRO A 41 -28.66 -6.07 0.53
C PRO A 41 -27.48 -6.15 1.50
N MET A 42 -26.26 -5.95 0.99
CA MET A 42 -25.09 -5.88 1.87
C MET A 42 -25.19 -4.68 2.81
N GLY A 43 -24.99 -4.93 4.10
CA GLY A 43 -25.01 -3.89 5.13
C GLY A 43 -25.53 -4.39 6.47
N ALA A 44 -25.65 -3.43 7.38
CA ALA A 44 -26.26 -3.61 8.69
C ALA A 44 -27.68 -3.00 8.69
N TYR A 45 -28.55 -3.61 9.48
CA TYR A 45 -29.95 -3.27 9.64
C TYR A 45 -30.30 -3.31 11.11
N PHE A 46 -31.18 -2.42 11.55
CA PHE A 46 -31.65 -2.39 12.93
C PHE A 46 -33.15 -2.11 12.99
N GLY A 47 -33.80 -2.52 14.06
CA GLY A 47 -35.19 -2.23 14.29
C GLY A 47 -35.71 -2.98 15.50
N SER A 48 -36.90 -3.56 15.39
CA SER A 48 -37.60 -4.15 16.52
C SER A 48 -38.28 -5.47 16.19
N MET A 49 -38.39 -6.32 17.19
CA MET A 49 -39.14 -7.59 17.17
C MET A 49 -40.11 -7.60 18.36
N ALA A 50 -41.37 -7.95 18.14
CA ALA A 50 -42.42 -7.96 19.16
C ALA A 50 -43.20 -9.29 19.14
N GLY A 51 -43.80 -9.68 20.26
CA GLY A 51 -44.68 -10.87 20.37
C GLY A 51 -43.94 -12.21 20.56
N VAL A 52 -42.61 -12.17 20.68
CA VAL A 52 -41.74 -13.36 20.79
C VAL A 52 -41.36 -13.67 22.25
N LEU A 53 -41.43 -12.67 23.13
CA LEU A 53 -41.17 -12.80 24.56
C LEU A 53 -42.51 -12.91 25.29
N ARG A 54 -42.70 -14.00 26.05
CA ARG A 54 -43.93 -14.23 26.83
C ARG A 54 -44.04 -13.32 28.05
N GLU A 55 -42.91 -12.82 28.54
CA GLU A 55 -42.83 -12.12 29.83
C GLU A 55 -43.10 -10.62 29.71
N ASP A 56 -42.83 -10.02 28.55
CA ASP A 56 -43.09 -8.61 28.27
C ASP A 56 -43.79 -8.45 26.92
N ASN A 57 -44.95 -7.79 26.89
CA ASN A 57 -45.60 -7.32 25.65
C ASN A 57 -44.77 -6.23 24.91
N GLY A 58 -43.50 -6.03 25.30
CA GLY A 58 -42.59 -5.04 24.77
C GLY A 58 -41.99 -5.44 23.43
N SER A 59 -41.63 -4.43 22.63
CA SER A 59 -40.78 -4.65 21.46
C SER A 59 -39.31 -4.68 21.88
N THR A 60 -38.59 -5.69 21.43
CA THR A 60 -37.15 -5.88 21.63
C THR A 60 -36.36 -5.32 20.45
N THR A 61 -35.18 -4.76 20.70
CA THR A 61 -34.29 -4.32 19.63
C THR A 61 -33.74 -5.51 18.84
N LEU A 62 -33.72 -5.38 17.51
CA LEU A 62 -33.21 -6.39 16.58
C LEU A 62 -32.14 -5.75 15.71
N TYR A 63 -30.99 -6.42 15.58
CA TYR A 63 -29.91 -6.05 14.66
C TYR A 63 -29.62 -7.22 13.71
N ILE A 64 -29.52 -6.94 12.42
CA ILE A 64 -29.21 -7.91 11.38
C ILE A 64 -28.09 -7.35 10.52
N GLU A 65 -27.03 -8.11 10.30
CA GLU A 65 -25.92 -7.72 9.43
C GLU A 65 -25.62 -8.83 8.42
N ARG A 66 -25.54 -8.46 7.14
CA ARG A 66 -25.07 -9.38 6.10
C ARG A 66 -23.55 -9.40 6.08
N ILE A 67 -22.99 -10.55 6.42
CA ILE A 67 -21.54 -10.74 6.53
C ILE A 67 -20.92 -10.73 5.13
N ALA A 68 -19.98 -9.81 4.89
CA ALA A 68 -19.30 -9.68 3.61
C ALA A 68 -18.64 -11.00 3.18
N ASN A 69 -18.74 -11.33 1.88
CA ASN A 69 -18.13 -12.52 1.27
C ASN A 69 -18.64 -13.87 1.81
N THR A 70 -19.76 -13.89 2.54
CA THR A 70 -20.42 -15.13 2.99
C THR A 70 -21.92 -15.07 2.73
N ASN A 71 -22.55 -16.23 2.51
CA ASN A 71 -24.01 -16.34 2.43
C ASN A 71 -24.59 -16.55 3.83
N ALA A 72 -24.33 -15.60 4.74
CA ALA A 72 -24.80 -15.68 6.12
C ALA A 72 -25.18 -14.30 6.68
N LEU A 73 -26.07 -14.32 7.67
CA LEU A 73 -26.55 -13.16 8.41
C LEU A 73 -26.14 -13.30 9.87
N LEU A 74 -25.57 -12.25 10.44
CA LEU A 74 -25.42 -12.11 11.87
C LEU A 74 -26.71 -11.47 12.42
N VAL A 75 -27.43 -12.20 13.26
CA VAL A 75 -28.67 -11.74 13.89
C VAL A 75 -28.43 -11.60 15.39
N VAL A 76 -28.78 -10.43 15.93
CA VAL A 76 -28.65 -10.10 17.35
C VAL A 76 -29.99 -9.57 17.84
N VAL A 77 -30.54 -10.26 18.85
CA VAL A 77 -31.76 -9.85 19.55
C VAL A 77 -31.35 -9.36 20.93
N PHE A 78 -31.66 -8.11 21.26
CA PHE A 78 -31.26 -7.49 22.53
C PHE A 78 -32.30 -7.78 23.62
N SER A 79 -32.37 -9.03 24.05
CA SER A 79 -33.20 -9.47 25.17
C SER A 79 -32.51 -10.57 25.94
N ASP A 80 -32.84 -10.68 27.23
CA ASP A 80 -32.28 -11.69 28.11
C ASP A 80 -32.44 -13.12 27.56
N GLY A 81 -31.34 -13.87 27.65
CA GLY A 81 -31.22 -15.24 27.16
C GLY A 81 -30.96 -15.38 25.66
N TRP A 82 -30.97 -14.29 24.88
CA TRP A 82 -30.61 -14.34 23.47
C TRP A 82 -29.09 -14.24 23.27
N LYS A 83 -28.56 -15.12 22.42
CA LYS A 83 -27.16 -15.06 21.97
C LYS A 83 -27.12 -14.60 20.50
N PRO A 84 -26.10 -13.81 20.11
CA PRO A 84 -25.81 -13.53 18.71
C PRO A 84 -25.70 -14.83 17.91
N GLN A 85 -26.37 -14.90 16.76
CA GLN A 85 -26.42 -16.10 15.92
C GLN A 85 -26.02 -15.77 14.49
N VAL A 86 -25.20 -16.63 13.90
CA VAL A 86 -24.85 -16.58 12.48
C VAL A 86 -25.74 -17.59 11.77
N VAL A 87 -26.64 -17.09 10.92
CA VAL A 87 -27.63 -17.90 10.22
C VAL A 87 -27.27 -17.96 8.72
N PRO A 88 -27.12 -19.15 8.13
CA PRO A 88 -26.90 -19.26 6.69
C PRO A 88 -28.12 -18.75 5.91
N MET A 89 -27.86 -18.06 4.81
CA MET A 89 -28.89 -17.68 3.84
C MET A 89 -29.00 -18.80 2.81
N GLU A 90 -30.04 -19.62 2.96
CA GLU A 90 -30.36 -20.65 1.99
C GLU A 90 -31.28 -20.07 0.90
N ARG A 91 -31.00 -20.39 -0.35
CA ARG A 91 -31.90 -20.06 -1.46
C ARG A 91 -33.06 -21.03 -1.45
N ARG A 92 -34.27 -20.53 -1.70
CA ARG A 92 -35.39 -21.40 -1.99
C ARG A 92 -35.22 -21.93 -3.42
N TYR A 93 -35.02 -23.24 -3.55
CA TYR A 93 -34.74 -23.91 -4.83
C TYR A 93 -35.95 -23.99 -5.77
N ASP A 94 -37.14 -23.59 -5.31
CA ASP A 94 -38.39 -23.73 -6.07
C ASP A 94 -38.47 -22.84 -7.33
N ASP A 95 -37.63 -21.80 -7.46
CA ASP A 95 -37.73 -20.77 -8.52
C ASP A 95 -36.52 -20.66 -9.49
N ILE A 96 -35.61 -21.64 -9.52
CA ILE A 96 -34.36 -21.51 -10.30
C ILE A 96 -34.17 -22.65 -11.30
N GLU A 97 -34.48 -22.39 -12.57
CA GLU A 97 -34.04 -23.20 -13.74
C GLU A 97 -32.54 -23.09 -14.03
N ASP A 98 -31.77 -22.23 -13.33
CA ASP A 98 -30.38 -21.92 -13.66
C ASP A 98 -29.47 -21.72 -12.41
N PRO A 99 -28.72 -22.76 -11.99
CA PRO A 99 -27.94 -22.78 -10.74
C PRO A 99 -26.76 -21.78 -10.72
N ASP A 100 -26.36 -21.22 -11.86
CA ASP A 100 -25.16 -20.38 -11.99
C ASP A 100 -25.42 -18.87 -11.82
N LYS A 101 -26.68 -18.46 -11.60
CA LYS A 101 -26.98 -17.07 -11.27
C LYS A 101 -26.49 -16.74 -9.86
N THR A 102 -25.53 -15.83 -9.79
CA THR A 102 -25.15 -15.12 -8.55
C THR A 102 -26.39 -14.57 -7.84
N LEU A 103 -26.36 -14.47 -6.50
CA LEU A 103 -27.46 -13.93 -5.68
C LEU A 103 -27.76 -12.49 -6.11
N THR A 104 -28.58 -12.30 -7.14
CA THR A 104 -29.17 -11.01 -7.47
C THR A 104 -30.17 -10.65 -6.36
N GLU A 105 -30.37 -9.36 -6.13
CA GLU A 105 -31.14 -8.81 -5.01
C GLU A 105 -32.63 -9.19 -4.98
N ASP A 106 -33.09 -10.04 -5.89
CA ASP A 106 -34.49 -10.41 -6.11
C ASP A 106 -34.81 -11.89 -5.83
N VAL A 107 -33.83 -12.71 -5.40
CA VAL A 107 -34.07 -14.13 -5.11
C VAL A 107 -34.68 -14.30 -3.71
N ALA A 108 -35.82 -14.97 -3.63
CA ALA A 108 -36.47 -15.28 -2.35
C ALA A 108 -35.61 -16.24 -1.51
N LEU A 109 -35.37 -15.87 -0.24
CA LEU A 109 -34.58 -16.68 0.69
C LEU A 109 -35.49 -17.60 1.50
N SER A 110 -34.95 -18.73 1.93
CA SER A 110 -35.59 -19.56 2.95
C SER A 110 -35.82 -18.76 4.24
N PRO A 111 -36.88 -19.08 5.00
CA PRO A 111 -37.10 -18.47 6.31
C PRO A 111 -35.89 -18.60 7.22
N ILE A 112 -35.60 -17.53 7.96
CA ILE A 112 -34.45 -17.51 8.89
C ILE A 112 -34.88 -18.17 10.19
N GLN A 113 -34.09 -19.14 10.64
CA GLN A 113 -34.31 -19.81 11.92
C GLN A 113 -33.39 -19.22 12.99
N LEU A 114 -33.98 -18.72 14.07
CA LEU A 114 -33.28 -18.32 15.28
C LEU A 114 -33.62 -19.30 16.40
N GLN A 115 -32.66 -19.55 17.29
CA GLN A 115 -32.86 -20.43 18.44
C GLN A 115 -32.71 -19.66 19.76
N LYS A 116 -33.70 -19.76 20.64
CA LYS A 116 -33.60 -19.38 22.06
C LYS A 116 -33.83 -20.63 22.89
N GLU A 117 -32.80 -21.09 23.58
CA GLU A 117 -32.86 -22.32 24.39
C GLU A 117 -33.39 -23.51 23.58
N LEU A 118 -34.59 -24.01 23.89
CA LEU A 118 -35.27 -25.12 23.20
C LEU A 118 -36.29 -24.66 22.15
N VAL A 119 -36.58 -23.37 22.06
CA VAL A 119 -37.58 -22.82 21.14
C VAL A 119 -36.88 -22.32 19.87
N LYS A 120 -37.34 -22.82 18.73
CA LYS A 120 -36.97 -22.32 17.40
C LYS A 120 -37.99 -21.26 16.96
N TYR A 121 -37.49 -20.16 16.44
CA TYR A 121 -38.26 -19.07 15.85
C TYR A 121 -37.94 -18.95 14.38
N GLU A 122 -38.96 -18.80 13.57
CA GLU A 122 -38.87 -18.66 12.13
C GLU A 122 -39.28 -17.24 11.74
N LEU A 123 -38.42 -16.56 10.99
CA LEU A 123 -38.66 -15.21 10.49
C LEU A 123 -38.96 -15.27 9.00
N THR A 124 -40.14 -14.77 8.63
CA THR A 124 -40.57 -14.57 7.25
C THR A 124 -40.90 -13.10 7.04
N GLY A 125 -40.85 -12.60 5.82
CA GLY A 125 -41.20 -11.20 5.58
C GLY A 125 -41.02 -10.72 4.16
N VAL A 126 -41.18 -9.41 4.00
CA VAL A 126 -41.16 -8.73 2.71
C VAL A 126 -40.40 -7.42 2.78
N LYS A 127 -39.88 -6.99 1.64
CA LYS A 127 -39.33 -5.64 1.46
C LYS A 127 -40.47 -4.62 1.42
N THR A 128 -40.29 -3.52 2.13
CA THR A 128 -41.20 -2.37 2.18
C THR A 128 -40.46 -1.09 1.81
N PHE A 129 -41.19 0.02 1.67
CA PHE A 129 -40.60 1.30 1.29
C PHE A 129 -39.53 1.78 2.29
N ASP A 130 -39.81 1.62 3.59
CA ASP A 130 -38.95 2.14 4.68
C ASP A 130 -37.96 1.10 5.24
N GLY A 131 -37.91 -0.10 4.67
CA GLY A 131 -37.09 -1.19 5.19
C GLY A 131 -37.71 -2.56 4.93
N PHE A 132 -37.57 -3.47 5.89
CA PHE A 132 -38.06 -4.84 5.79
C PHE A 132 -38.93 -5.14 7.00
N ARG A 133 -40.01 -5.88 6.77
CA ARG A 133 -40.92 -6.28 7.85
C ARG A 133 -41.46 -7.66 7.62
N GLY A 134 -41.90 -8.30 8.70
CA GLY A 134 -42.57 -9.57 8.57
C GLY A 134 -43.04 -10.15 9.89
N GLU A 135 -43.24 -11.45 9.88
CA GLU A 135 -43.77 -12.21 10.99
C GLU A 135 -42.69 -13.10 11.61
N VAL A 136 -42.82 -13.35 12.91
CA VAL A 136 -42.02 -14.32 13.65
C VAL A 136 -42.96 -15.39 14.17
N SER A 137 -42.66 -16.66 13.91
CA SER A 137 -43.41 -17.80 14.46
C SER A 137 -42.49 -18.70 15.27
N GLY A 138 -42.84 -18.92 16.55
CA GLY A 138 -42.13 -19.83 17.44
C GLY A 138 -42.73 -21.24 17.41
N SER A 139 -41.87 -22.24 17.58
CA SER A 139 -42.24 -23.65 17.78
C SER A 139 -43.09 -23.89 19.04
N ASP A 140 -43.07 -22.98 20.00
CA ASP A 140 -43.91 -22.95 21.21
C ASP A 140 -45.32 -22.34 20.97
N GLY A 141 -45.63 -22.01 19.71
CA GLY A 141 -46.88 -21.37 19.29
C GLY A 141 -46.89 -19.85 19.41
N SER A 142 -45.80 -19.23 19.89
CA SER A 142 -45.70 -17.76 19.93
C SER A 142 -45.72 -17.17 18.51
N ARG A 143 -46.32 -15.99 18.37
CA ARG A 143 -46.40 -15.26 17.11
C ARG A 143 -46.14 -13.79 17.34
N GLY A 144 -45.37 -13.21 16.44
CA GLY A 144 -44.88 -11.86 16.56
C GLY A 144 -44.68 -11.18 15.22
N THR A 145 -44.21 -9.94 15.28
CA THR A 145 -43.83 -9.17 14.10
C THR A 145 -42.43 -8.61 14.27
N TRP A 146 -41.74 -8.40 13.16
CA TRP A 146 -40.43 -7.77 13.14
C TRP A 146 -40.38 -6.69 12.07
N PHE A 147 -39.55 -5.69 12.31
CA PHE A 147 -39.25 -4.60 11.40
C PHE A 147 -37.78 -4.23 11.52
N VAL A 148 -37.08 -4.04 10.40
CA VAL A 148 -35.72 -3.52 10.36
C VAL A 148 -35.55 -2.51 9.23
N GLN A 149 -34.71 -1.52 9.46
CA GLN A 149 -34.33 -0.48 8.50
C GLN A 149 -32.81 -0.45 8.34
N PRO A 150 -32.29 0.07 7.21
CA PRO A 150 -30.86 0.15 6.97
C PRO A 150 -30.13 1.01 8.02
N ALA A 151 -29.03 0.49 8.58
CA ALA A 151 -28.15 1.19 9.51
C ALA A 151 -27.18 2.13 8.77
N ARG A 152 -27.72 3.04 7.96
CA ARG A 152 -26.92 4.04 7.23
C ARG A 152 -26.63 5.25 8.10
N ALA A 153 -25.51 5.93 7.85
CA ALA A 153 -25.07 7.07 8.66
C ALA A 153 -26.09 8.22 8.71
N ASP A 154 -26.79 8.48 7.59
CA ASP A 154 -27.88 9.44 7.51
C ASP A 154 -29.07 9.06 8.41
N VAL A 155 -29.51 7.80 8.36
CA VAL A 155 -30.63 7.28 9.17
C VAL A 155 -30.29 7.26 10.66
N LEU A 156 -29.06 6.88 11.00
CA LEU A 156 -28.58 6.86 12.39
C LEU A 156 -28.46 8.28 12.96
N ASN A 157 -27.98 9.25 12.16
CA ASN A 157 -27.85 10.64 12.60
C ASN A 157 -29.21 11.32 12.76
N GLN A 158 -30.16 11.08 11.85
CA GLN A 158 -31.51 11.64 11.94
C GLN A 158 -32.28 11.09 13.17
N ASN A 159 -32.03 9.84 13.54
CA ASN A 159 -32.71 9.16 14.63
C ASN A 159 -31.88 9.08 15.92
N ALA A 160 -30.78 9.84 16.04
CA ALA A 160 -29.81 9.69 17.13
C ALA A 160 -30.45 9.81 18.54
N SER A 161 -31.35 10.77 18.73
CA SER A 161 -32.07 10.95 20.00
C SER A 161 -33.01 9.77 20.31
N VAL A 162 -33.74 9.30 19.29
CA VAL A 162 -34.69 8.18 19.43
C VAL A 162 -33.95 6.87 19.71
N LEU A 163 -32.81 6.66 19.06
CA LEU A 163 -31.94 5.51 19.29
C LEU A 163 -31.39 5.50 20.71
N LYS A 164 -30.95 6.66 21.21
CA LYS A 164 -30.42 6.78 22.57
C LYS A 164 -31.47 6.51 23.65
N GLU A 165 -32.71 6.92 23.42
CA GLU A 165 -33.80 6.72 24.38
C GLU A 165 -34.45 5.33 24.29
N ARG A 166 -34.62 4.78 23.07
CA ARG A 166 -35.38 3.54 22.85
C ARG A 166 -34.52 2.29 22.68
N MET A 167 -33.24 2.44 22.33
CA MET A 167 -32.35 1.35 21.96
C MET A 167 -30.91 1.57 22.47
N PRO A 168 -30.69 1.75 23.79
CA PRO A 168 -29.36 1.99 24.34
C PRO A 168 -28.37 0.86 24.02
N ASP A 169 -28.82 -0.39 24.07
CA ASP A 169 -28.00 -1.58 23.82
C ASP A 169 -27.46 -1.63 22.38
N LEU A 170 -28.19 -1.07 21.42
CA LEU A 170 -27.75 -0.99 20.02
C LEU A 170 -26.53 -0.08 19.90
N GLN A 171 -26.51 1.04 20.63
CA GLN A 171 -25.38 1.96 20.58
C GLN A 171 -24.11 1.30 21.15
N GLU A 172 -24.23 0.63 22.30
CA GLU A 172 -23.11 -0.11 22.89
C GLU A 172 -22.63 -1.22 21.95
N TRP A 173 -23.56 -1.95 21.34
CA TRP A 173 -23.24 -2.97 20.34
C TRP A 173 -22.48 -2.41 19.15
N LEU A 174 -22.93 -1.29 18.59
CA LEU A 174 -22.24 -0.66 17.45
C LEU A 174 -20.81 -0.23 17.81
N VAL A 175 -20.59 0.26 19.03
CA VAL A 175 -19.24 0.61 19.53
C VAL A 175 -18.38 -0.65 19.69
N VAL A 176 -18.91 -1.71 20.29
CA VAL A 176 -18.18 -2.99 20.44
C VAL A 176 -17.89 -3.60 19.07
N ARG A 177 -18.83 -3.51 18.13
CA ARG A 177 -18.69 -4.01 16.77
C ARG A 177 -17.58 -3.28 16.02
N THR A 178 -17.50 -1.95 16.10
CA THR A 178 -16.42 -1.18 15.45
C THR A 178 -15.07 -1.52 16.05
N GLN A 179 -14.97 -1.58 17.39
CA GLN A 179 -13.75 -2.00 18.08
C GLN A 179 -13.32 -3.42 17.67
N PHE A 180 -14.27 -4.34 17.52
CA PHE A 180 -13.98 -5.69 17.04
C PHE A 180 -13.46 -5.70 15.60
N VAL A 181 -14.06 -4.92 14.70
CA VAL A 181 -13.59 -4.80 13.30
C VAL A 181 -12.17 -4.23 13.26
N GLU A 182 -11.89 -3.18 14.03
CA GLU A 182 -10.55 -2.59 14.13
C GLU A 182 -9.54 -3.57 14.72
N ALA A 183 -9.91 -4.30 15.78
CA ALA A 183 -9.09 -5.35 16.38
C ALA A 183 -8.82 -6.50 15.39
N GLN A 184 -9.80 -6.85 14.56
CA GLN A 184 -9.64 -7.88 13.53
C GLN A 184 -8.68 -7.41 12.43
N GLN A 185 -8.83 -6.19 11.92
CA GLN A 185 -7.94 -5.61 10.92
C GLN A 185 -6.49 -5.50 11.43
N THR A 186 -6.31 -5.05 12.68
CA THR A 186 -4.99 -4.98 13.31
C THR A 186 -4.39 -6.37 13.52
N ARG A 187 -5.19 -7.37 13.90
CA ARG A 187 -4.74 -8.77 13.97
C ARG A 187 -4.29 -9.26 12.60
N ASP A 188 -5.09 -9.07 11.57
CA ASP A 188 -4.81 -9.59 10.23
C ASP A 188 -3.54 -8.95 9.65
N THR A 189 -3.36 -7.62 9.79
CA THR A 189 -2.12 -6.92 9.41
C THR A 189 -0.89 -7.41 10.20
N LEU A 190 -1.02 -7.65 11.51
CA LEU A 190 0.05 -8.23 12.31
C LEU A 190 0.40 -9.66 11.87
N THR A 191 -0.58 -10.48 11.50
CA THR A 191 -0.31 -11.84 11.00
C THR A 191 0.44 -11.83 9.67
N GLU A 192 0.10 -10.90 8.76
CA GLU A 192 0.84 -10.69 7.52
C GLU A 192 2.29 -10.26 7.79
N GLN A 193 2.49 -9.30 8.69
CA GLN A 193 3.83 -8.86 9.09
C GLN A 193 4.64 -10.00 9.72
N LEU A 194 4.03 -10.81 10.57
CA LEU A 194 4.66 -11.96 11.21
C LEU A 194 5.08 -13.02 10.19
N SER A 195 4.22 -13.33 9.21
CA SER A 195 4.58 -14.25 8.12
C SER A 195 5.74 -13.73 7.26
N SER A 196 5.75 -12.43 6.96
CA SER A 196 6.85 -11.76 6.26
C SER A 196 8.16 -11.84 7.05
N LEU A 197 8.13 -11.54 8.35
CA LEU A 197 9.30 -11.64 9.22
C LEU A 197 9.80 -13.07 9.35
N ARG A 198 8.92 -14.06 9.49
CA ARG A 198 9.31 -15.49 9.46
C ARG A 198 10.00 -15.86 8.15
N SER A 199 9.50 -15.39 7.01
CA SER A 199 10.13 -15.64 5.72
C SER A 199 11.54 -15.04 5.63
N LYS A 200 11.73 -13.81 6.14
CA LYS A 200 13.04 -13.14 6.19
C LYS A 200 13.99 -13.84 7.15
N HIS A 201 13.49 -14.24 8.32
CA HIS A 201 14.25 -15.02 9.29
C HIS A 201 14.72 -16.35 8.70
N ASN A 202 13.86 -17.07 7.98
CA ASN A 202 14.24 -18.31 7.32
C ASN A 202 15.31 -18.08 6.25
N LYS A 203 15.20 -17.02 5.44
CA LYS A 203 16.23 -16.64 4.46
C LYS A 203 17.58 -16.29 5.12
N LEU A 204 17.54 -15.56 6.25
CA LEU A 204 18.73 -15.24 7.03
C LEU A 204 19.36 -16.49 7.63
N LYS A 205 18.54 -17.40 8.17
CA LYS A 205 19.00 -18.68 8.70
C LYS A 205 19.68 -19.50 7.62
N THR A 206 19.05 -19.67 6.45
CA THR A 206 19.69 -20.38 5.32
C THR A 206 20.97 -19.69 4.86
N PHE A 207 21.02 -18.35 4.88
CA PHE A 207 22.23 -17.61 4.54
C PHE A 207 23.37 -17.82 5.55
N VAL A 208 23.03 -17.90 6.85
CA VAL A 208 24.00 -18.21 7.91
C VAL A 208 24.46 -19.66 7.83
N ASP A 209 23.56 -20.60 7.55
CA ASP A 209 23.88 -22.01 7.34
C ASP A 209 24.79 -22.20 6.11
N ASP A 210 24.61 -21.39 5.06
CA ASP A 210 25.43 -21.37 3.84
C ASP A 210 26.77 -20.62 3.98
N LYS A 211 27.16 -20.21 5.20
CA LYS A 211 28.40 -19.44 5.45
C LYS A 211 29.65 -20.07 4.83
N ASP A 212 29.78 -21.39 4.91
CA ASP A 212 30.97 -22.08 4.41
C ASP A 212 30.98 -22.17 2.87
N ASN A 213 29.81 -22.32 2.25
CA ASN A 213 29.65 -22.24 0.80
C ASN A 213 29.99 -20.83 0.28
N LEU A 214 29.58 -19.78 0.99
CA LEU A 214 29.91 -18.40 0.66
C LEU A 214 31.42 -18.13 0.77
N LYS A 215 32.06 -18.62 1.84
CA LYS A 215 33.52 -18.55 1.99
C LYS A 215 34.24 -19.26 0.86
N LYS A 216 33.77 -20.45 0.45
CA LYS A 216 34.33 -21.20 -0.67
C LYS A 216 34.23 -20.41 -1.98
N ARG A 217 33.04 -19.88 -2.31
CA ARG A 217 32.85 -19.03 -3.50
C ARG A 217 33.71 -17.77 -3.49
N ALA A 218 33.90 -17.15 -2.32
CA ALA A 218 34.76 -15.97 -2.18
C ALA A 218 36.23 -16.32 -2.46
N ARG A 219 36.73 -17.46 -1.94
CA ARG A 219 38.07 -17.97 -2.24
C ARG A 219 38.24 -18.29 -3.72
N GLU A 220 37.29 -19.00 -4.33
CA GLU A 220 37.31 -19.33 -5.77
C GLU A 220 37.37 -18.06 -6.64
N LYS A 221 36.59 -17.02 -6.29
CA LYS A 221 36.66 -15.72 -6.99
C LYS A 221 38.00 -15.03 -6.80
N GLN A 222 38.56 -15.07 -5.60
CA GLN A 222 39.87 -14.49 -5.32
C GLN A 222 40.97 -15.18 -6.13
N GLU A 223 40.94 -16.52 -6.17
CA GLU A 223 41.87 -17.32 -6.97
C GLU A 223 41.72 -17.02 -8.47
N ALA A 224 40.49 -16.89 -8.98
CA ALA A 224 40.23 -16.54 -10.37
C ALA A 224 40.76 -15.14 -10.72
N LEU A 225 40.53 -14.15 -9.86
CA LEU A 225 41.06 -12.79 -10.04
C LEU A 225 42.59 -12.77 -9.97
N GLN A 226 43.18 -13.57 -9.09
CA GLN A 226 44.64 -13.67 -8.98
C GLN A 226 45.26 -14.31 -10.23
N LYS A 227 44.61 -15.32 -10.82
CA LYS A 227 45.00 -15.88 -12.12
C LYS A 227 44.93 -14.82 -13.23
N GLN A 228 43.82 -14.08 -13.33
CA GLN A 228 43.68 -12.99 -14.30
C GLN A 228 44.74 -11.89 -14.13
N LEU A 229 45.06 -11.52 -12.89
CA LEU A 229 46.12 -10.56 -12.61
C LEU A 229 47.49 -11.07 -13.07
N ASN A 230 47.79 -12.35 -12.87
CA ASN A 230 49.04 -12.93 -13.33
C ASN A 230 49.10 -12.99 -14.87
N GLU A 231 48.02 -13.40 -15.54
CA GLU A 231 47.93 -13.38 -17.01
C GLU A 231 48.13 -11.96 -17.58
N LEU A 232 47.55 -10.94 -16.94
CA LEU A 232 47.73 -9.55 -17.34
C LEU A 232 49.16 -9.05 -17.09
N LYS A 233 49.81 -9.49 -16.00
CA LYS A 233 51.23 -9.19 -15.75
C LYS A 233 52.12 -9.82 -16.81
N GLU A 234 51.91 -11.09 -17.13
CA GLU A 234 52.67 -11.79 -18.17
C GLU A 234 52.50 -11.12 -19.54
N LYS A 235 51.26 -10.77 -19.93
CA LYS A 235 50.98 -10.01 -21.16
C LYS A 235 51.66 -8.64 -21.16
N ARG A 236 51.68 -7.95 -20.01
CA ARG A 236 52.36 -6.66 -19.89
C ARG A 236 53.87 -6.84 -20.07
N ASP A 237 54.47 -7.84 -19.44
CA ASP A 237 55.91 -8.09 -19.52
C ASP A 237 56.32 -8.52 -20.92
N SER A 238 55.51 -9.35 -21.60
CA SER A 238 55.73 -9.69 -23.01
C SER A 238 55.66 -8.46 -23.91
N SER A 239 54.65 -7.60 -23.76
CA SER A 239 54.56 -6.35 -24.53
C SER A 239 55.70 -5.38 -24.22
N ILE A 240 56.16 -5.28 -22.97
CA ILE A 240 57.35 -4.47 -22.62
C ILE A 240 58.58 -5.00 -23.34
N ASN A 241 58.76 -6.32 -23.39
CA ASN A 241 59.90 -6.94 -24.08
C ASN A 241 59.82 -6.74 -25.59
N GLU A 242 58.64 -6.84 -26.19
CA GLU A 242 58.41 -6.52 -27.61
C GLU A 242 58.73 -5.05 -27.90
N VAL A 243 58.25 -4.12 -27.07
CA VAL A 243 58.58 -2.69 -27.22
C VAL A 243 60.09 -2.46 -27.10
N LYS A 244 60.77 -3.07 -26.13
CA LYS A 244 62.24 -2.99 -26.00
C LYS A 244 62.94 -3.51 -27.25
N ARG A 245 62.48 -4.65 -27.80
CA ARG A 245 63.03 -5.23 -29.02
C ARG A 245 62.81 -4.29 -30.21
N LEU A 246 61.60 -3.80 -30.43
CA LEU A 246 61.29 -2.85 -31.51
C LEU A 246 62.10 -1.56 -31.38
N VAL A 247 62.29 -1.04 -30.16
CA VAL A 247 63.18 0.11 -29.91
C VAL A 247 64.62 -0.21 -30.32
N SER A 248 65.13 -1.39 -29.98
CA SER A 248 66.47 -1.81 -30.39
C SER A 248 66.61 -1.98 -31.91
N GLU A 249 65.58 -2.53 -32.58
CA GLU A 249 65.54 -2.67 -34.04
C GLU A 249 65.46 -1.30 -34.73
N LEU A 250 64.66 -0.38 -34.21
CA LEU A 250 64.59 1.01 -34.68
C LEU A 250 65.92 1.74 -34.49
N ASP A 251 66.61 1.54 -33.37
CA ASP A 251 67.95 2.09 -33.15
C ASP A 251 68.98 1.53 -34.13
N LEU A 252 68.88 0.25 -34.51
CA LEU A 252 69.71 -0.33 -35.57
C LEU A 252 69.41 0.29 -36.94
N LEU A 253 68.13 0.40 -37.31
CA LEU A 253 67.71 1.03 -38.57
C LEU A 253 68.13 2.50 -38.65
N ARG A 254 68.02 3.22 -37.53
CA ARG A 254 68.49 4.60 -37.34
C ARG A 254 70.00 4.71 -37.58
N ARG A 255 70.81 3.76 -37.09
CA ARG A 255 72.27 3.72 -37.31
C ARG A 255 72.67 3.35 -38.74
N ILE A 256 71.90 2.50 -39.43
CA ILE A 256 72.27 1.99 -40.75
C ILE A 256 71.83 2.95 -41.86
N THR A 257 70.66 3.58 -41.74
CA THR A 257 70.08 4.42 -42.81
C THR A 257 70.66 5.84 -42.85
N LYS A 258 70.89 6.38 -44.06
CA LYS A 258 71.40 7.76 -44.24
C LYS A 258 70.47 8.82 -43.65
N ARG A 259 69.15 8.64 -43.80
CA ARG A 259 68.13 9.52 -43.20
C ARG A 259 68.13 9.42 -41.66
N GLY A 260 68.27 8.23 -41.09
CA GLY A 260 68.43 8.04 -39.65
C GLY A 260 69.66 8.76 -39.09
N LYS A 261 70.82 8.62 -39.75
CA LYS A 261 72.05 9.36 -39.38
C LYS A 261 71.86 10.89 -39.45
N ALA A 262 71.13 11.39 -40.43
CA ALA A 262 70.84 12.82 -40.55
C ALA A 262 69.92 13.32 -39.42
N VAL A 263 68.87 12.57 -39.08
CA VAL A 263 68.00 12.86 -37.92
C VAL A 263 68.79 12.80 -36.61
N ASP A 264 69.80 11.95 -36.51
CA ASP A 264 70.65 11.84 -35.33
C ASP A 264 71.59 12.99 -35.15
N LEU A 265 72.19 13.43 -36.25
CA LEU A 265 72.97 14.65 -36.28
C LEU A 265 72.08 15.84 -35.94
N ALA A 266 70.87 15.93 -36.50
CA ALA A 266 69.90 16.96 -36.14
C ALA A 266 69.56 16.92 -34.64
N ARG A 267 69.22 15.75 -34.06
CA ARG A 267 68.94 15.61 -32.62
C ARG A 267 70.15 15.95 -31.74
N ARG A 268 71.36 15.60 -32.17
CA ARG A 268 72.60 15.96 -31.46
C ARG A 268 72.89 17.44 -31.57
N LEU A 269 72.62 18.06 -32.71
CA LEU A 269 72.72 19.50 -32.92
C LEU A 269 71.68 20.22 -32.06
N THR A 270 70.41 19.83 -32.08
CA THR A 270 69.38 20.43 -31.22
C THR A 270 69.67 20.22 -29.75
N ALA A 271 70.19 19.06 -29.32
CA ALA A 271 70.60 18.85 -27.93
C ALA A 271 71.84 19.66 -27.55
N ARG A 272 72.78 19.86 -28.48
CA ARG A 272 73.96 20.70 -28.29
C ARG A 272 73.58 22.17 -28.26
N GLU A 273 72.65 22.59 -29.11
CA GLU A 273 72.04 23.91 -29.16
C GLU A 273 71.23 24.13 -27.89
N GLU A 274 70.39 23.20 -27.44
CA GLU A 274 69.66 23.31 -26.18
C GLU A 274 70.62 23.39 -24.99
N LYS A 275 71.72 22.62 -24.99
CA LYS A 275 72.77 22.73 -23.97
C LYS A 275 73.51 24.07 -24.05
N TRP A 276 73.74 24.60 -25.24
CA TRP A 276 74.34 25.91 -25.48
C TRP A 276 73.40 27.04 -25.04
N TYR A 277 72.12 26.98 -25.41
CA TYR A 277 71.07 27.87 -24.94
C TYR A 277 70.99 27.80 -23.43
N ARG A 278 70.88 26.63 -22.80
CA ARG A 278 70.88 26.52 -21.33
C ARG A 278 72.17 27.04 -20.68
N ALA A 279 73.32 27.00 -21.35
CA ALA A 279 74.59 27.52 -20.82
C ALA A 279 74.73 29.04 -21.00
N ASN A 280 74.33 29.57 -22.16
CA ASN A 280 74.39 30.99 -22.47
C ASN A 280 73.22 31.78 -21.86
N TRP A 281 72.07 31.15 -21.70
CA TRP A 281 70.94 31.71 -20.96
C TRP A 281 71.27 31.81 -19.47
N LYS A 282 71.98 30.82 -18.91
CA LYS A 282 72.55 30.92 -17.56
C LYS A 282 73.67 31.97 -17.43
N ALA A 283 74.36 32.29 -18.52
CA ALA A 283 75.38 33.35 -18.54
C ALA A 283 74.79 34.76 -18.78
N ALA A 284 73.57 34.84 -19.36
CA ALA A 284 72.82 36.08 -19.58
C ALA A 284 71.70 36.30 -18.53
N GLU A 285 71.58 35.41 -17.54
CA GLU A 285 70.69 35.50 -16.38
C GLU A 285 71.21 36.44 -15.28
N ASP A 286 72.26 37.22 -15.54
CA ASP A 286 72.49 38.49 -14.84
C ASP A 286 71.86 39.64 -15.66
N ALA A 287 70.59 39.89 -15.36
CA ALA A 287 69.86 41.16 -15.49
C ALA A 287 69.00 41.51 -16.72
N SER A 288 68.92 40.75 -17.84
CA SER A 288 68.04 41.17 -18.96
C SER A 288 67.16 40.10 -19.63
N GLY A 289 67.31 38.81 -19.31
CA GLY A 289 66.56 37.73 -19.97
C GLY A 289 65.12 37.48 -19.44
N LEU A 290 64.67 38.21 -18.42
CA LEU A 290 63.37 38.00 -17.77
C LEU A 290 62.23 38.73 -18.51
N GLU A 291 62.52 39.80 -19.25
CA GLU A 291 61.52 40.55 -20.02
C GLU A 291 61.16 39.88 -21.37
N GLU A 292 62.11 39.16 -21.98
CA GLU A 292 61.87 38.45 -23.25
C GLU A 292 61.19 37.08 -23.05
N ALA A 293 61.34 36.46 -21.87
CA ALA A 293 60.53 35.31 -21.45
C ALA A 293 59.06 35.70 -21.20
N LEU A 294 58.81 36.93 -20.73
CA LEU A 294 57.45 37.46 -20.60
C LEU A 294 56.83 37.81 -21.97
N SER A 295 57.61 38.30 -22.93
CA SER A 295 57.10 38.61 -24.28
C SER A 295 56.89 37.38 -25.17
N SER A 296 57.72 36.33 -25.04
CA SER A 296 57.55 35.08 -25.79
C SER A 296 56.52 34.12 -25.17
N SER A 297 56.16 34.32 -23.89
CA SER A 297 55.01 33.62 -23.26
C SER A 297 53.63 34.20 -23.63
N SER A 298 53.57 35.27 -24.45
CA SER A 298 52.32 35.99 -24.80
C SER A 298 51.36 35.25 -25.74
N THR A 299 51.58 33.96 -26.02
CA THR A 299 50.49 33.06 -26.46
C THR A 299 49.98 32.23 -25.28
N ILE A 300 49.66 32.92 -24.18
CA ILE A 300 48.69 32.39 -23.22
C ILE A 300 47.40 32.21 -24.01
N ASN A 301 47.11 30.97 -24.39
CA ASN A 301 45.91 30.60 -25.09
C ASN A 301 44.75 30.80 -24.08
N LEU A 302 44.15 32.00 -24.07
CA LEU A 302 43.12 32.41 -23.10
C LEU A 302 41.97 31.40 -23.02
N ALA A 303 41.69 30.70 -24.13
CA ALA A 303 40.72 29.61 -24.19
C ALA A 303 41.15 28.37 -23.37
N GLN A 304 42.42 27.98 -23.41
CA GLN A 304 42.93 26.89 -22.57
C GLN A 304 42.99 27.29 -21.09
N LEU A 305 43.33 28.55 -20.79
CA LEU A 305 43.39 29.02 -19.41
C LEU A 305 41.98 29.16 -18.81
N ASP A 306 40.99 29.62 -19.58
CA ASP A 306 39.58 29.62 -19.18
C ASP A 306 39.02 28.18 -19.08
N ALA A 307 39.44 27.27 -19.97
CA ALA A 307 39.08 25.85 -19.86
C ALA A 307 39.66 25.22 -18.57
N GLN A 308 40.94 25.44 -18.28
CA GLN A 308 41.58 24.95 -17.06
C GLN A 308 41.00 25.61 -15.81
N TYR A 309 40.66 26.89 -15.85
CA TYR A 309 39.98 27.60 -14.77
C TYR A 309 38.58 27.04 -14.52
N LYS A 310 37.80 26.76 -15.58
CA LYS A 310 36.50 26.07 -15.48
C LYS A 310 36.67 24.65 -14.91
N THR A 311 37.69 23.91 -15.33
CA THR A 311 37.99 22.59 -14.76
C THR A 311 38.38 22.68 -13.29
N ALA A 312 39.22 23.64 -12.90
CA ALA A 312 39.62 23.88 -11.52
C ALA A 312 38.42 24.29 -10.65
N ARG A 313 37.54 25.15 -11.16
CA ARG A 313 36.29 25.55 -10.47
C ARG A 313 35.35 24.37 -10.28
N LYS A 314 35.17 23.52 -11.29
CA LYS A 314 34.40 22.27 -11.18
C LYS A 314 35.03 21.29 -10.18
N ARG A 315 36.35 21.14 -10.17
CA ARG A 315 37.04 20.33 -9.16
C ARG A 315 36.81 20.86 -7.75
N ARG A 316 36.90 22.19 -7.57
CA ARG A 316 36.65 22.82 -6.27
C ARG A 316 35.19 22.67 -5.82
N SER A 317 34.22 22.77 -6.73
CA SER A 317 32.81 22.53 -6.38
C SER A 317 32.55 21.08 -6.00
N LEU A 318 33.14 20.12 -6.72
CA LEU A 318 33.03 18.69 -6.41
C LEU A 318 33.70 18.34 -5.07
N LEU A 319 34.82 18.97 -4.73
CA LEU A 319 35.45 18.78 -3.42
C LEU A 319 34.58 19.32 -2.27
N LEU A 320 33.96 20.49 -2.45
CA LEU A 320 33.02 21.03 -1.46
C LEU A 320 31.77 20.15 -1.30
N GLU A 321 31.27 19.58 -2.40
CA GLU A 321 30.14 18.65 -2.37
C GLU A 321 30.53 17.32 -1.68
N ALA A 322 31.73 16.80 -1.96
CA ALA A 322 32.26 15.62 -1.29
C ALA A 322 32.47 15.86 0.22
N GLU A 323 32.96 17.03 0.62
CA GLU A 323 33.07 17.41 2.03
C GLU A 323 31.68 17.55 2.70
N ALA A 324 30.69 18.10 1.99
CA ALA A 324 29.32 18.18 2.50
C ALA A 324 28.68 16.79 2.67
N GLU A 325 28.94 15.86 1.74
CA GLU A 325 28.49 14.47 1.85
C GLU A 325 29.22 13.72 2.97
N GLN A 326 30.52 13.94 3.15
CA GLN A 326 31.24 13.38 4.30
C GLN A 326 30.67 13.88 5.64
N ARG A 327 30.28 15.16 5.74
CA ARG A 327 29.58 15.68 6.92
C ARG A 327 28.21 15.04 7.12
N ARG A 328 27.42 14.84 6.06
CA ARG A 328 26.14 14.11 6.14
C ARG A 328 26.32 12.67 6.60
N ILE A 329 27.34 11.98 6.09
CA ILE A 329 27.66 10.61 6.50
C ILE A 329 28.06 10.59 7.97
N ALA A 330 28.88 11.54 8.44
CA ALA A 330 29.25 11.66 9.84
C ALA A 330 28.02 11.93 10.74
N GLU A 331 27.13 12.85 10.34
CA GLU A 331 25.87 13.11 11.06
C GLU A 331 24.96 11.88 11.11
N LEU A 332 24.88 11.09 10.03
CA LEU A 332 24.12 9.85 10.00
C LEU A 332 24.73 8.79 10.91
N HIS A 333 26.06 8.65 10.91
CA HIS A 333 26.77 7.76 11.83
C HIS A 333 26.56 8.16 13.30
N ASP A 334 26.59 9.45 13.62
CA ASP A 334 26.32 9.95 14.97
C ASP A 334 24.86 9.73 15.38
N ARG A 335 23.90 9.89 14.45
CA ARG A 335 22.49 9.56 14.71
C ARG A 335 22.27 8.07 14.96
N LEU A 336 22.93 7.20 14.19
CA LEU A 336 22.90 5.75 14.37
C LEU A 336 23.47 5.37 15.74
N ARG A 337 24.60 5.96 16.12
CA ARG A 337 25.21 5.73 17.43
C ARG A 337 24.32 6.19 18.58
N ARG A 338 23.71 7.37 18.46
CA ARG A 338 22.72 7.87 19.44
C ARG A 338 21.45 7.04 19.47
N SER A 339 20.99 6.48 18.35
CA SER A 339 19.83 5.57 18.34
C SER A 339 20.16 4.23 18.99
N ASP A 340 21.38 3.73 18.83
CA ASP A 340 21.82 2.50 19.50
C ASP A 340 21.96 2.73 21.03
N ASP A 341 22.45 3.91 21.44
CA ASP A 341 22.55 4.28 22.86
C ASP A 341 21.16 4.57 23.50
N THR A 342 20.23 5.22 22.79
CA THR A 342 18.85 5.46 23.30
C THR A 342 17.96 4.22 23.29
N SER A 343 18.32 3.19 22.52
CA SER A 343 17.66 1.88 22.55
C SER A 343 18.07 1.04 23.77
N ALA A 344 19.13 1.41 24.49
CA ALA A 344 19.59 0.72 25.70
C ALA A 344 18.97 1.28 27.00
N GLU A 345 18.38 2.48 26.99
CA GLU A 345 17.92 3.16 28.23
C GLU A 345 16.43 3.53 28.31
N THR A 346 15.61 3.19 27.30
CA THR A 346 14.18 3.60 27.31
C THR A 346 13.23 2.42 27.09
N SER A 347 13.21 1.51 28.07
CA SER A 347 12.06 0.65 28.36
C SER A 347 11.09 1.43 29.26
N GLU A 348 10.30 2.33 28.69
CA GLU A 348 8.97 2.65 29.22
C GLU A 348 8.14 3.45 28.19
N ARG A 349 7.00 2.86 27.82
CA ARG A 349 5.95 3.41 26.96
C ARG A 349 5.29 4.60 27.65
N PRO A 350 4.75 5.60 26.92
CA PRO A 350 3.40 5.43 26.38
C PRO A 350 3.07 6.17 25.05
N GLY A 351 2.02 5.67 24.37
CA GLY A 351 0.89 6.49 23.88
C GLY A 351 1.07 7.40 22.65
N PRO A 352 0.32 7.19 21.55
CA PRO A 352 0.50 7.92 20.28
C PRO A 352 -0.41 9.14 20.12
N HIS A 353 0.10 10.22 19.53
CA HIS A 353 -0.72 11.23 18.85
C HIS A 353 -0.04 11.82 17.60
N ALA A 354 -0.79 11.71 16.50
CA ALA A 354 -0.99 12.66 15.39
C ALA A 354 0.18 13.17 14.51
N GLN A 355 0.05 12.76 13.24
CA GLN A 355 0.10 13.59 12.01
C GLN A 355 1.39 14.34 11.64
N GLY A 356 1.97 13.89 10.52
CA GLY A 356 2.89 14.67 9.70
C GLY A 356 3.08 13.99 8.36
N GLU A 357 2.34 14.44 7.34
CA GLU A 357 2.42 13.99 5.95
C GLU A 357 3.86 13.92 5.43
N ARG A 358 4.40 12.71 5.29
CA ARG A 358 5.61 12.49 4.50
C ARG A 358 5.21 12.13 3.08
N LYS A 359 5.04 13.17 2.25
CA LYS A 359 4.98 13.03 0.79
C LYS A 359 6.28 12.37 0.32
N SER A 360 6.12 11.15 -0.17
CA SER A 360 7.17 10.27 -0.66
C SER A 360 8.00 10.94 -1.76
N ILE A 361 9.30 11.05 -1.50
CA ILE A 361 10.35 11.51 -2.42
C ILE A 361 10.38 10.67 -3.71
N TRP A 362 9.84 9.44 -3.68
CA TRP A 362 9.76 8.56 -4.85
C TRP A 362 8.81 9.06 -5.94
N ASN A 363 7.77 9.84 -5.61
CA ASN A 363 6.86 10.40 -6.61
C ASN A 363 7.48 11.57 -7.41
N ARG A 364 8.61 12.13 -6.97
CA ARG A 364 9.35 13.15 -7.73
C ARG A 364 10.35 12.58 -8.73
N LEU A 365 10.84 11.36 -8.53
CA LEU A 365 11.89 10.80 -9.39
C LEU A 365 11.34 10.15 -10.68
N TRP A 366 10.09 9.71 -10.71
CA TRP A 366 9.50 8.98 -11.84
C TRP A 366 8.43 9.76 -12.62
N GLY A 367 8.12 11.00 -12.22
CA GLY A 367 7.09 11.84 -12.84
C GLY A 367 7.53 12.68 -14.05
N ARG A 368 8.76 12.53 -14.55
CA ARG A 368 9.26 13.23 -15.76
C ARG A 368 9.77 12.25 -16.80
N ILE A 369 8.86 11.44 -17.32
CA ILE A 369 8.98 10.88 -18.67
C ILE A 369 7.63 11.10 -19.34
N LYS A 370 7.52 12.21 -20.07
CA LYS A 370 6.60 12.43 -21.17
C LYS A 370 7.37 13.13 -22.27
#